data_AF-A0A5C4MUL0-F1
#
_entry.id   AF-A0A5C4MUL0-F1
#
_cell.length_a   1.000
_cell.length_b   1.000
_cell.length_c   1.000
_cell.angle_alpha   90.00
_cell.angle_beta   90.00
_cell.angle_gamma   90.00
#
_symmetry.space_group_name_H-M   'P 1'
#
loop_
_entity.id
_entity.type
_entity.pdbx_description
1 polymer ?
#
loop_
_entity_poly.entity_id
_entity_poly.type
_entity_poly.pdbx_seq_one_letter_code
_entity_poly.pdbx_strand_id
1 'polypeptide(L)'
;MQITLNKIAFDVKPVDGVLRAALMADPAILRASVRPVWAWNKAEGTGRFLVTPLPDQALPLPTGVTVFVPKVATNGAGPQKAEGPTTKMGERFLETVGAKNFGQVMQAIARVTGVPKKKLPLDVFQPLNDKGDYTVLMQTDFSALELSNASRNLSAYVFLPGLVSFAHSMTERVEGAPLPGSIRPGFVIPPGTQAATTMRRLAVATRLNELQAELGGTKPADLALDDPRRITIAKLGAEWKVLQPKPAKAA
;
A
#
# COMPACT_ATOMS: atom_id res chain seq x y z
N MET A 1 9.21 18.29 0.22
CA MET A 1 8.09 18.76 -0.63
C MET A 1 6.89 19.06 0.26
N GLN A 2 5.93 19.85 -0.22
CA GLN A 2 4.71 20.14 0.52
C GLN A 2 3.46 19.73 -0.26
N ILE A 3 2.42 19.34 0.47
CA ILE A 3 1.07 19.22 -0.06
C ILE A 3 0.12 20.07 0.78
N THR A 4 -0.98 20.52 0.18
CA THR A 4 -1.98 21.33 0.88
C THR A 4 -3.25 20.52 1.08
N LEU A 5 -3.69 20.38 2.33
CA LEU A 5 -4.99 19.82 2.69
C LEU A 5 -5.84 20.95 3.26
N ASN A 6 -6.94 21.29 2.59
CA ASN A 6 -7.88 22.34 3.02
C ASN A 6 -7.19 23.63 3.53
N LYS A 7 -6.26 24.16 2.71
CA LYS A 7 -5.45 25.38 2.96
C LYS A 7 -4.32 25.24 3.99
N ILE A 8 -4.16 24.08 4.62
CA ILE A 8 -3.03 23.81 5.52
C ILE A 8 -1.93 23.09 4.73
N ALA A 9 -0.75 23.70 4.70
CA ALA A 9 0.44 23.08 4.10
C ALA A 9 1.02 22.04 5.06
N PHE A 10 1.35 20.87 4.53
CA PHE A 10 2.03 19.79 5.23
C PHE A 10 3.33 19.45 4.50
N ASP A 11 4.41 19.38 5.26
CA ASP A 11 5.65 18.78 4.79
C ASP A 11 5.47 17.27 4.66
N VAL A 12 5.82 16.74 3.49
CA VAL A 12 5.84 15.29 3.28
C VAL A 12 7.23 14.76 3.60
N LYS A 13 7.30 13.84 4.55
CA LYS A 13 8.54 13.19 5.02
C LYS A 13 8.45 11.68 4.83
N PRO A 14 9.57 10.99 4.56
CA PRO A 14 9.57 9.54 4.59
C PRO A 14 9.43 9.05 6.05
N VAL A 15 8.88 7.84 6.22
CA VAL A 15 8.80 7.18 7.53
C VAL A 15 9.96 6.17 7.64
N ASP A 16 10.70 6.25 8.74
CA ASP A 16 11.78 5.31 9.06
C ASP A 16 11.28 3.87 9.20
N GLY A 17 12.19 2.91 9.08
CA GLY A 17 11.81 1.50 9.01
C GLY A 17 11.13 0.93 10.25
N VAL A 18 11.50 1.40 11.44
CA VAL A 18 10.96 0.89 12.69
C VAL A 18 9.53 1.40 12.90
N LEU A 19 9.30 2.70 12.69
CA LEU A 19 7.95 3.28 12.74
C LEU A 19 7.07 2.76 11.60
N ARG A 20 7.62 2.61 10.39
CA ARG A 20 6.87 2.06 9.25
C ARG A 20 6.39 0.64 9.51
N ALA A 21 7.23 -0.21 10.11
CA ALA A 21 6.81 -1.57 10.49
C ALA A 21 5.64 -1.53 11.48
N ALA A 22 5.69 -0.65 12.49
CA ALA A 22 4.59 -0.47 13.44
C ALA A 22 3.30 0.03 12.77
N LEU A 23 3.39 0.98 11.84
CA LEU A 23 2.25 1.48 11.07
C LEU A 23 1.61 0.38 10.21
N MET A 24 2.43 -0.45 9.54
CA MET A 24 1.94 -1.55 8.71
C MET A 24 1.33 -2.68 9.54
N ALA A 25 1.70 -2.80 10.82
CA ALA A 25 1.12 -3.76 11.75
C ALA A 25 -0.20 -3.28 12.38
N ASP A 26 -0.63 -2.03 12.18
CA ASP A 26 -1.92 -1.54 12.66
C ASP A 26 -3.07 -2.35 11.98
N PRO A 27 -4.02 -2.92 12.74
CA PRO A 27 -5.09 -3.75 12.18
C PRO A 27 -5.96 -3.08 11.11
N ALA A 28 -6.09 -1.76 11.13
CA ALA A 28 -6.80 -1.03 10.08
C ALA A 28 -6.02 -1.05 8.76
N ILE A 29 -4.70 -0.91 8.82
CA ILE A 29 -3.81 -0.94 7.65
C ILE A 29 -3.66 -2.36 7.11
N LEU A 30 -3.49 -3.35 8.00
CA LEU A 30 -3.42 -4.77 7.62
C LEU A 30 -4.65 -5.22 6.82
N ARG A 31 -5.86 -4.86 7.27
CA ARG A 31 -7.10 -5.18 6.54
C ARG A 31 -7.20 -4.50 5.18
N ALA A 32 -6.60 -3.33 5.02
CA ALA A 32 -6.53 -2.66 3.71
C ALA A 32 -5.46 -3.29 2.80
N SER A 33 -4.39 -3.84 3.38
CA SER A 33 -3.29 -4.46 2.65
C SER A 33 -3.67 -5.78 2.00
N VAL A 34 -4.54 -6.59 2.62
CA VAL A 34 -5.01 -7.86 2.07
C VAL A 34 -6.52 -7.91 2.18
N ARG A 35 -7.22 -8.02 1.04
CA ARG A 35 -8.69 -8.15 1.03
C ARG A 35 -9.19 -9.06 -0.09
N PRO A 36 -10.29 -9.78 0.12
CA PRO A 36 -10.97 -10.49 -0.95
C PRO A 36 -11.62 -9.49 -1.92
N VAL A 37 -11.50 -9.73 -3.23
CA VAL A 37 -12.04 -8.82 -4.27
C VAL A 37 -12.95 -9.50 -5.27
N TRP A 38 -12.87 -10.83 -5.40
CA TRP A 38 -13.66 -11.60 -6.35
C TRP A 38 -13.78 -13.05 -5.90
N ALA A 39 -14.88 -13.71 -6.25
CA ALA A 39 -15.11 -15.13 -5.98
C ALA A 39 -15.66 -15.84 -7.22
N TRP A 40 -15.23 -17.09 -7.43
CA TRP A 40 -15.77 -18.06 -8.37
C TRP A 40 -16.62 -19.08 -7.64
N ASN A 41 -17.79 -19.38 -8.21
CA ASN A 41 -18.59 -20.54 -7.85
C ASN A 41 -18.57 -21.51 -9.04
N LYS A 42 -17.97 -22.68 -8.86
CA LYS A 42 -17.87 -23.71 -9.88
C LYS A 42 -19.23 -24.35 -10.18
N ALA A 43 -20.04 -24.60 -9.16
CA ALA A 43 -21.35 -25.23 -9.32
C ALA A 43 -22.31 -24.38 -10.17
N GLU A 44 -22.25 -23.06 -10.00
CA GLU A 44 -23.05 -22.10 -10.77
C GLU A 44 -22.37 -21.68 -12.08
N GLY A 45 -21.06 -21.90 -12.23
CA GLY A 45 -20.28 -21.41 -13.35
C GLY A 45 -20.21 -19.88 -13.42
N THR A 46 -20.31 -19.19 -12.27
CA THR A 46 -20.35 -17.73 -12.22
C THR A 46 -19.28 -17.14 -11.31
N GLY A 47 -18.81 -15.95 -11.69
CA GLY A 47 -17.90 -15.13 -10.91
C GLY A 47 -18.54 -13.83 -10.48
N ARG A 48 -18.23 -13.36 -9.27
CA ARG A 48 -18.73 -12.08 -8.75
C ARG A 48 -17.67 -11.28 -8.04
N PHE A 49 -17.75 -9.95 -8.16
CA PHE A 49 -16.94 -9.04 -7.37
C PHE A 49 -17.43 -9.03 -5.91
N LEU A 50 -16.47 -9.03 -4.98
CA LEU A 50 -16.72 -8.91 -3.54
C LEU A 50 -16.56 -7.48 -3.03
N VAL A 51 -16.12 -6.57 -3.90
CA VAL A 51 -16.01 -5.14 -3.68
C VAL A 51 -16.63 -4.41 -4.86
N THR A 52 -17.16 -3.20 -4.67
CA THR A 52 -17.73 -2.42 -5.76
C THR A 52 -16.64 -1.99 -6.75
N PRO A 53 -16.67 -2.46 -8.02
CA PRO A 53 -15.73 -2.00 -9.02
C PRO A 53 -16.11 -0.59 -9.51
N LEU A 54 -15.15 0.09 -10.15
CA LEU A 54 -15.40 1.31 -10.92
C LEU A 54 -16.18 0.99 -12.21
N PRO A 55 -16.75 2.00 -12.91
CA PRO A 55 -17.52 1.78 -14.15
C PRO A 55 -16.77 1.03 -15.25
N ASP A 56 -15.44 1.13 -15.28
CA ASP A 56 -14.56 0.41 -16.22
C ASP A 56 -14.16 -0.99 -15.74
N GLN A 57 -14.85 -1.50 -14.71
CA GLN A 57 -14.59 -2.76 -14.00
C GLN A 57 -13.21 -2.83 -13.31
N ALA A 58 -12.51 -1.70 -13.17
CA ALA A 58 -11.28 -1.65 -12.39
C ALA A 58 -11.58 -1.61 -10.89
N LEU A 59 -10.69 -2.19 -10.09
CA LEU A 59 -10.77 -2.09 -8.64
C LEU A 59 -10.08 -0.80 -8.19
N PRO A 60 -10.72 0.04 -7.35
CA PRO A 60 -10.03 1.15 -6.72
C PRO A 60 -9.02 0.59 -5.71
N LEU A 61 -7.77 1.01 -5.83
CA LEU A 61 -6.73 0.60 -4.90
C LEU A 61 -6.84 1.43 -3.62
N PRO A 62 -6.60 0.81 -2.46
CA PRO A 62 -6.71 1.53 -1.20
C PRO A 62 -5.64 2.63 -1.15
N THR A 63 -6.05 3.81 -0.74
CA THR A 63 -5.17 4.83 -0.18
C THR A 63 -5.56 4.95 1.28
N GLY A 64 -4.60 5.15 2.18
CA GLY A 64 -4.88 5.24 3.62
C GLY A 64 -4.40 6.56 4.21
N VAL A 65 -5.09 7.00 5.26
CA VAL A 65 -4.64 8.05 6.18
C VAL A 65 -4.90 7.55 7.58
N THR A 66 -3.91 7.68 8.44
CA THR A 66 -4.09 7.43 9.87
C THR A 66 -3.33 8.46 10.68
N VAL A 67 -3.73 8.62 11.93
CA VAL A 67 -2.91 9.28 12.94
C VAL A 67 -2.34 8.19 13.84
N PHE A 68 -1.07 8.33 14.19
CA PHE A 68 -0.36 7.38 15.04
C PHE A 68 0.64 8.14 15.90
N VAL A 69 0.39 8.21 17.21
CA VAL A 69 1.36 8.78 18.15
C VAL A 69 2.16 7.61 18.74
N PRO A 70 3.46 7.50 18.42
CA PRO A 70 4.28 6.42 18.93
C PRO A 70 4.52 6.60 20.44
N LYS A 71 4.46 5.49 21.18
CA LYS A 71 5.07 5.34 22.50
C LYS A 71 6.16 4.27 22.43
N VAL A 72 7.17 4.41 23.27
CA VAL A 72 8.19 3.37 23.46
C VAL A 72 7.50 2.11 23.99
N ALA A 73 7.75 0.95 23.38
CA ALA A 73 7.23 -0.30 23.91
C ALA A 73 8.06 -0.73 25.13
N THR A 74 7.40 -1.39 26.08
CA THR A 74 8.04 -1.84 27.32
C THR A 74 8.99 -3.03 27.14
N ASN A 75 8.96 -3.72 25.99
CA ASN A 75 9.61 -5.02 25.80
C ASN A 75 10.58 -5.06 24.61
N GLY A 76 11.12 -3.92 24.17
CA GLY A 76 12.00 -3.85 23.00
C GLY A 76 11.32 -4.14 21.65
N ALA A 77 10.02 -4.47 21.66
CA ALA A 77 9.19 -4.38 20.46
C ALA A 77 9.23 -2.94 19.95
N GLY A 78 9.20 -2.72 18.64
CA GLY A 78 9.20 -1.37 18.06
C GLY A 78 8.07 -0.47 18.60
N PRO A 79 8.00 0.80 18.14
CA PRO A 79 7.01 1.77 18.58
C PRO A 79 5.59 1.19 18.62
N GLN A 80 4.88 1.43 19.72
CA GLN A 80 3.48 1.06 19.87
C GLN A 80 2.58 2.27 19.76
N LYS A 81 1.31 2.04 19.43
CA LYS A 81 0.30 3.09 19.37
C LYS A 81 -0.05 3.56 20.77
N ALA A 82 0.07 4.87 21.02
CA ALA A 82 -0.47 5.50 22.22
C ALA A 82 -1.92 5.90 21.97
N GLU A 83 -2.90 5.08 22.36
CA GLU A 83 -4.32 5.26 21.99
C GLU A 83 -4.86 6.66 22.36
N GLY A 84 -4.75 7.08 23.63
CA GLY A 84 -5.23 8.39 24.07
C GLY A 84 -4.61 9.57 23.30
N PRO A 85 -3.27 9.68 23.23
CA PRO A 85 -2.60 10.69 22.42
C PRO A 85 -2.94 10.63 20.93
N THR A 86 -3.12 9.43 20.38
CA THR A 86 -3.50 9.23 18.97
C THR A 86 -4.89 9.76 18.68
N THR A 87 -5.87 9.47 19.54
CA THR A 87 -7.24 10.00 19.41
C THR A 87 -7.24 11.52 19.47
N LYS A 88 -6.57 12.12 20.47
CA LYS A 88 -6.47 13.58 20.60
C LYS A 88 -5.79 14.25 19.40
N MET A 89 -4.73 13.63 18.88
CA MET A 89 -4.07 14.11 17.66
C MET A 89 -5.00 14.00 16.45
N GLY A 90 -5.79 12.92 16.36
CA GLY A 90 -6.80 12.72 15.31
C GLY A 90 -7.88 13.81 15.32
N GLU A 91 -8.45 14.10 16.48
CA GLU A 91 -9.44 15.17 16.67
C GLU A 91 -8.85 16.53 16.26
N ARG A 92 -7.67 16.87 16.78
CA ARG A 92 -6.98 18.13 16.46
C ARG A 92 -6.63 18.24 14.98
N PHE A 93 -6.22 17.13 14.36
CA PHE A 93 -5.91 17.08 12.93
C PHE A 93 -7.17 17.39 12.11
N LEU A 94 -8.29 16.70 12.39
CA LEU A 94 -9.57 16.89 11.70
C LEU A 94 -10.11 18.31 11.85
N GLU A 95 -10.08 18.84 13.07
CA GLU A 95 -10.48 20.23 13.36
C GLU A 95 -9.64 21.22 12.55
N THR A 96 -8.31 21.07 12.58
CA THR A 96 -7.40 22.01 11.91
C THR A 96 -7.54 21.99 10.40
N VAL A 97 -7.69 20.81 9.80
CA VAL A 97 -7.92 20.69 8.35
C VAL A 97 -9.38 20.97 7.97
N GLY A 98 -10.26 21.24 8.94
CA GLY A 98 -11.68 21.50 8.70
C GLY A 98 -12.43 20.31 8.09
N ALA A 99 -12.02 19.08 8.42
CA ALA A 99 -12.67 17.86 7.95
C ALA A 99 -13.59 17.27 9.03
N LYS A 100 -14.79 16.82 8.65
CA LYS A 100 -15.74 16.17 9.57
C LYS A 100 -15.29 14.78 10.01
N ASN A 101 -14.54 14.10 9.15
CA ASN A 101 -14.03 12.75 9.37
C ASN A 101 -12.85 12.47 8.43
N PHE A 102 -12.14 11.36 8.69
CA PHE A 102 -11.03 10.93 7.84
C PHE A 102 -11.44 10.59 6.41
N GLY A 103 -12.71 10.29 6.14
CA GLY A 103 -13.22 10.13 4.77
C GLY A 103 -13.07 11.39 3.92
N GLN A 104 -13.30 12.57 4.51
CA GLN A 104 -13.08 13.85 3.80
C GLN A 104 -11.58 14.15 3.60
N VAL A 105 -10.74 13.79 4.58
CA VAL A 105 -9.27 13.90 4.45
C VAL A 105 -8.77 12.99 3.32
N MET A 106 -9.28 11.76 3.27
CA MET A 106 -9.01 10.79 2.22
C MET A 106 -9.39 11.32 0.83
N GLN A 107 -10.55 11.97 0.69
CA GLN A 107 -10.95 12.62 -0.57
C GLN A 107 -10.00 13.77 -0.94
N ALA A 108 -9.57 14.58 0.02
CA ALA A 108 -8.60 15.65 -0.23
C ALA A 108 -7.25 15.10 -0.72
N ILE A 109 -6.76 14.03 -0.10
CA ILE A 109 -5.55 13.34 -0.56
C ILE A 109 -5.75 12.73 -1.95
N ALA A 110 -6.88 12.08 -2.21
CA ALA A 110 -7.19 11.54 -3.54
C ALA A 110 -7.20 12.61 -4.64
N ARG A 111 -7.60 13.85 -4.34
CA ARG A 111 -7.49 14.98 -5.29
C ARG A 111 -6.03 15.34 -5.60
N VAL A 112 -5.14 15.20 -4.63
CA VAL A 112 -3.70 15.48 -4.79
C VAL A 112 -2.98 14.32 -5.49
N THR A 113 -3.30 13.08 -5.12
CA THR A 113 -2.55 11.88 -5.54
C THR A 113 -3.20 11.13 -6.71
N GLY A 114 -4.44 11.47 -7.04
CA GLY A 114 -5.30 10.64 -7.88
C GLY A 114 -5.86 9.44 -7.13
N VAL A 115 -6.82 8.75 -7.76
CA VAL A 115 -7.38 7.47 -7.30
C VAL A 115 -6.71 6.34 -8.08
N PRO A 116 -5.74 5.63 -7.49
CA PRO A 116 -5.10 4.49 -8.16
C PRO A 116 -6.12 3.37 -8.36
N LYS A 117 -6.04 2.70 -9.52
CA LYS A 117 -6.95 1.60 -9.87
C LYS A 117 -6.23 0.50 -10.65
N LYS A 118 -6.72 -0.73 -10.56
CA LYS A 118 -6.21 -1.86 -11.34
C LYS A 118 -7.34 -2.82 -11.71
N LYS A 119 -7.41 -3.22 -12.98
CA LYS A 119 -8.29 -4.31 -13.42
C LYS A 119 -7.79 -5.64 -12.87
N LEU A 120 -8.71 -6.45 -12.39
CA LEU A 120 -8.46 -7.82 -11.96
C LEU A 120 -8.10 -8.67 -13.18
N PRO A 121 -6.94 -9.36 -13.22
CA PRO A 121 -6.56 -10.21 -14.35
C PRO A 121 -7.28 -11.55 -14.30
N LEU A 122 -8.58 -11.57 -14.62
CA LEU A 122 -9.42 -12.76 -14.53
C LEU A 122 -8.96 -13.89 -15.45
N ASP A 123 -8.38 -13.54 -16.60
CA ASP A 123 -7.77 -14.47 -17.56
C ASP A 123 -6.69 -15.35 -16.94
N VAL A 124 -5.89 -14.79 -16.04
CA VAL A 124 -4.82 -15.52 -15.33
C VAL A 124 -5.38 -16.58 -14.38
N PHE A 125 -6.61 -16.41 -13.91
CA PHE A 125 -7.26 -17.32 -12.97
C PHE A 125 -8.22 -18.31 -13.65
N GLN A 126 -8.55 -18.12 -14.92
CA GLN A 126 -9.46 -19.00 -15.67
C GLN A 126 -9.14 -20.51 -15.58
N PRO A 127 -7.87 -20.96 -15.54
CA PRO A 127 -7.55 -22.38 -15.36
C PRO A 127 -8.06 -23.01 -14.04
N LEU A 128 -8.46 -22.19 -13.06
CA LEU A 128 -9.04 -22.65 -11.79
C LEU A 128 -10.55 -22.94 -11.89
N ASN A 129 -11.23 -22.45 -12.92
CA ASN A 129 -12.69 -22.50 -13.02
C ASN A 129 -13.25 -23.92 -12.93
N ASP A 130 -12.55 -24.87 -13.56
CA ASP A 130 -12.95 -26.28 -13.58
C ASP A 130 -12.46 -27.06 -12.35
N LYS A 131 -11.64 -26.45 -11.50
CA LYS A 131 -11.04 -27.10 -10.33
C LYS A 131 -11.96 -27.03 -9.13
N GLY A 132 -12.39 -25.83 -8.74
CA GLY A 132 -13.26 -25.66 -7.58
C GLY A 132 -13.58 -24.20 -7.32
N ASP A 133 -14.29 -23.96 -6.22
CA ASP A 133 -14.57 -22.62 -5.75
C ASP A 133 -13.27 -21.95 -5.29
N TYR A 134 -13.12 -20.67 -5.62
CA TYR A 134 -11.95 -19.92 -5.19
C TYR A 134 -12.27 -18.44 -5.01
N THR A 135 -11.50 -17.81 -4.12
CA THR A 135 -11.52 -16.37 -3.89
C THR A 135 -10.21 -15.78 -4.37
N VAL A 136 -10.26 -14.63 -5.04
CA VAL A 136 -9.07 -13.84 -5.35
C VAL A 136 -8.87 -12.79 -4.26
N LEU A 137 -7.73 -12.88 -3.60
CA LEU A 137 -7.23 -11.93 -2.61
C LEU A 137 -6.36 -10.90 -3.32
N MET A 138 -6.66 -9.61 -3.11
CA MET A 138 -5.80 -8.52 -3.52
C MET A 138 -4.87 -8.14 -2.37
N GLN A 139 -3.58 -8.17 -2.63
CA GLN A 139 -2.52 -7.74 -1.72
C GLN A 139 -1.90 -6.44 -2.23
N THR A 140 -1.81 -5.42 -1.38
CA THR A 140 -1.29 -4.09 -1.72
C THR A 140 -0.07 -3.78 -0.88
N ASP A 141 1.03 -3.46 -1.55
CA ASP A 141 2.24 -2.94 -0.90
C ASP A 141 2.15 -1.41 -0.85
N PHE A 142 2.21 -0.84 0.36
CA PHE A 142 2.07 0.59 0.58
C PHE A 142 3.42 1.29 0.76
N SER A 143 3.57 2.45 0.13
CA SER A 143 4.50 3.49 0.54
C SER A 143 3.89 4.28 1.71
N ALA A 144 4.55 4.30 2.86
CA ALA A 144 4.14 5.13 4.01
C ALA A 144 4.95 6.43 4.07
N LEU A 145 4.25 7.54 4.25
CA LEU A 145 4.80 8.89 4.37
C LEU A 145 4.16 9.61 5.54
N GLU A 146 4.91 10.47 6.21
CA GLU A 146 4.39 11.38 7.22
C GLU A 146 3.99 12.72 6.57
N LEU A 147 2.83 13.22 6.94
CA LEU A 147 2.41 14.60 6.77
C LEU A 147 2.63 15.33 8.08
N SER A 148 3.60 16.23 8.09
CA SER A 148 4.00 16.98 9.26
C SER A 148 3.66 18.45 9.09
N ASN A 149 3.05 19.07 10.10
CA ASN A 149 2.93 20.52 10.20
C ASN A 149 3.48 20.95 11.56
N ALA A 150 4.72 21.45 11.56
CA ALA A 150 5.43 21.78 12.79
C ALA A 150 4.79 22.94 13.56
N SER A 151 4.30 23.98 12.86
CA SER A 151 3.73 25.17 13.51
C SER A 151 2.45 24.88 14.29
N ARG A 152 1.73 23.81 13.93
CA ARG A 152 0.51 23.36 14.62
C ARG A 152 0.68 22.04 15.36
N ASN A 153 1.91 21.52 15.41
CA ASN A 153 2.23 20.21 16.00
C ASN A 153 1.31 19.08 15.48
N LEU A 154 1.10 19.01 14.16
CA LEU A 154 0.27 17.96 13.55
C LEU A 154 1.13 16.92 12.85
N SER A 155 0.72 15.66 13.00
CA SER A 155 1.28 14.54 12.25
C SER A 155 0.17 13.56 11.87
N ALA A 156 0.20 13.13 10.61
CA ALA A 156 -0.62 12.04 10.10
C ALA A 156 0.20 11.24 9.09
N TYR A 157 -0.15 9.97 8.87
CA TYR A 157 0.56 9.10 7.94
C TYR A 157 -0.34 8.76 6.75
N VAL A 158 0.23 8.85 5.56
CA VAL A 158 -0.43 8.54 4.30
C VAL A 158 0.16 7.26 3.73
N PHE A 159 -0.71 6.39 3.23
CA PHE A 159 -0.38 5.12 2.61
C PHE A 159 -0.77 5.17 1.15
N LEU A 160 0.22 5.19 0.26
CA LEU A 160 0.02 5.20 -1.18
C LEU A 160 0.33 3.81 -1.76
N PRO A 161 -0.55 3.22 -2.58
CA PRO A 161 -0.30 1.90 -3.15
C PRO A 161 0.82 1.99 -4.19
N GLY A 162 1.86 1.17 -4.00
CA GLY A 162 3.03 1.09 -4.86
C GLY A 162 2.96 -0.08 -5.84
N LEU A 163 2.62 -1.24 -5.28
CA LEU A 163 2.43 -2.50 -6.00
C LEU A 163 1.14 -3.16 -5.55
N VAL A 164 0.55 -3.94 -6.44
CA VAL A 164 -0.57 -4.83 -6.12
C VAL A 164 -0.27 -6.21 -6.66
N SER A 165 -0.63 -7.25 -5.93
CA SER A 165 -0.68 -8.62 -6.43
C SER A 165 -2.03 -9.25 -6.14
N PHE A 166 -2.44 -10.15 -7.01
CA PHE A 166 -3.67 -10.91 -6.84
C PHE A 166 -3.29 -12.36 -6.62
N ALA A 167 -3.82 -13.00 -5.58
CA ALA A 167 -3.54 -14.39 -5.26
C ALA A 167 -4.85 -15.14 -5.07
N HIS A 168 -4.97 -16.32 -5.68
CA HIS A 168 -6.13 -17.17 -5.43
C HIS A 168 -6.01 -17.87 -4.07
N SER A 169 -7.15 -18.10 -3.44
CA SER A 169 -7.32 -18.90 -2.24
C SER A 169 -8.45 -19.89 -2.48
N MET A 170 -8.19 -21.17 -2.25
CA MET A 170 -9.20 -22.23 -2.26
C MET A 170 -9.41 -22.69 -0.82
N THR A 171 -10.67 -22.82 -0.39
CA THR A 171 -11.01 -23.29 0.96
C THR A 171 -10.73 -24.78 1.12
N GLU A 172 -10.84 -25.55 0.03
CA GLU A 172 -10.59 -26.98 0.00
C GLU A 172 -9.47 -27.31 -0.98
N ARG A 173 -8.64 -28.30 -0.61
CA ARG A 173 -7.59 -28.81 -1.49
C ARG A 173 -8.23 -29.71 -2.54
N VAL A 174 -8.23 -29.25 -3.78
CA VAL A 174 -8.66 -30.04 -4.94
C VAL A 174 -7.45 -30.73 -5.56
N GLU A 175 -7.55 -32.05 -5.77
CA GLU A 175 -6.49 -32.81 -6.44
C GLU A 175 -6.25 -32.28 -7.87
N GLY A 176 -4.98 -32.10 -8.23
CA GLY A 176 -4.60 -31.55 -9.53
C GLY A 176 -4.92 -30.06 -9.74
N ALA A 177 -5.33 -29.33 -8.68
CA ALA A 177 -5.39 -27.87 -8.70
C ALA A 177 -4.04 -27.25 -8.30
N PRO A 178 -3.71 -26.06 -8.82
CA PRO A 178 -2.57 -25.27 -8.34
C PRO A 178 -2.65 -25.04 -6.82
N LEU A 179 -1.48 -25.01 -6.16
CA LEU A 179 -1.42 -24.70 -4.74
C LEU A 179 -1.96 -23.29 -4.46
N PRO A 180 -2.75 -23.07 -3.40
CA PRO A 180 -3.25 -21.75 -3.04
C PRO A 180 -2.15 -20.68 -3.05
N GLY A 181 -2.41 -19.56 -3.71
CA GLY A 181 -1.48 -18.44 -3.82
C GLY A 181 -0.29 -18.64 -4.75
N SER A 182 -0.19 -19.78 -5.46
CA SER A 182 0.84 -20.04 -6.48
C SER A 182 0.65 -19.21 -7.75
N ILE A 183 -0.59 -19.11 -8.25
CA ILE A 183 -0.97 -18.13 -9.26
C ILE A 183 -1.05 -16.76 -8.58
N ARG A 184 -0.05 -15.91 -8.85
CA ARG A 184 0.13 -14.61 -8.20
C ARG A 184 0.64 -13.51 -9.15
N PRO A 185 -0.18 -13.03 -10.11
CA PRO A 185 0.20 -11.88 -10.92
C PRO A 185 0.41 -10.63 -10.05
N GLY A 186 1.57 -9.98 -10.24
CA GLY A 186 1.95 -8.74 -9.56
C GLY A 186 2.11 -7.57 -10.54
N PHE A 187 1.76 -6.37 -10.11
CA PHE A 187 1.77 -5.16 -10.93
C PHE A 187 2.31 -3.97 -10.16
N VAL A 188 3.23 -3.24 -10.78
CA VAL A 188 3.59 -1.89 -10.33
C VAL A 188 2.48 -0.93 -10.72
N ILE A 189 2.03 -0.12 -9.77
CA ILE A 189 0.96 0.85 -9.99
C ILE A 189 1.58 2.17 -10.43
N PRO A 190 1.27 2.70 -11.63
CA PRO A 190 1.75 4.01 -12.01
C PRO A 190 1.06 5.09 -11.15
N PRO A 191 1.80 6.11 -10.68
CA PRO A 191 1.20 7.24 -9.97
C PRO A 191 0.29 8.04 -10.90
N GLY A 192 -0.88 8.48 -10.38
CA GLY A 192 -1.85 9.25 -11.16
C GLY A 192 -1.50 10.74 -11.30
N THR A 193 -0.60 11.26 -10.46
CA THR A 193 -0.21 12.67 -10.43
C THR A 193 1.27 12.84 -10.11
N GLN A 194 1.83 14.00 -10.44
CA GLN A 194 3.22 14.35 -10.10
C GLN A 194 3.47 14.37 -8.58
N ALA A 195 2.46 14.77 -7.80
CA ALA A 195 2.53 14.72 -6.34
C ALA A 195 2.66 13.26 -5.86
N ALA A 196 1.82 12.35 -6.35
CA ALA A 196 1.93 10.92 -6.03
C ALA A 196 3.30 10.34 -6.45
N THR A 197 3.81 10.70 -7.63
CA THR A 197 5.17 10.31 -8.07
C THR A 197 6.23 10.76 -7.07
N THR A 198 6.21 12.03 -6.69
CA THR A 198 7.24 12.61 -5.81
C THR A 198 7.17 12.03 -4.40
N MET A 199 5.95 11.87 -3.87
CA MET A 199 5.70 11.26 -2.56
C MET A 199 6.19 9.80 -2.52
N ARG A 200 5.79 8.98 -3.50
CA ARG A 200 6.23 7.58 -3.56
C ARG A 200 7.74 7.46 -3.78
N ARG A 201 8.33 8.33 -4.60
CA ARG A 201 9.78 8.36 -4.81
C ARG A 201 10.52 8.63 -3.50
N LEU A 202 10.03 9.54 -2.66
CA LEU A 202 10.61 9.82 -1.35
C LEU A 202 10.60 8.58 -0.44
N ALA A 203 9.46 7.87 -0.38
CA ALA A 203 9.31 6.65 0.40
C ALA A 203 10.22 5.51 -0.10
N VAL A 204 10.21 5.26 -1.42
CA VAL A 204 10.99 4.18 -2.04
C VAL A 204 12.49 4.45 -1.93
N ALA A 205 12.95 5.69 -2.16
CA ALA A 205 14.36 6.06 -2.01
C ALA A 205 14.86 5.78 -0.58
N THR A 206 14.07 6.20 0.41
CA THR A 206 14.40 5.96 1.83
C THR A 206 14.48 4.47 2.12
N ARG A 207 13.52 3.68 1.63
CA ARG A 207 13.53 2.23 1.86
C ARG A 207 14.71 1.53 1.19
N LEU A 208 15.07 1.94 -0.02
CA LEU A 208 16.24 1.41 -0.72
C LEU A 208 17.53 1.74 0.03
N ASN A 209 17.66 2.96 0.56
CA ASN A 209 18.83 3.34 1.37
C ASN A 209 18.92 2.55 2.68
N GLU A 210 17.80 2.35 3.37
CA GLU A 210 17.74 1.49 4.57
C GLU A 210 18.19 0.06 4.25
N LEU A 211 17.64 -0.54 3.18
CA LEU A 211 18.01 -1.90 2.78
C LEU A 211 19.48 -1.99 2.36
N GLN A 212 20.00 -0.97 1.67
CA GLN A 212 21.42 -0.94 1.32
C GLN A 212 22.32 -0.91 2.56
N ALA A 213 21.94 -0.14 3.59
CA ALA A 213 22.64 -0.13 4.86
C ALA A 213 22.55 -1.49 5.58
N GLU A 214 21.37 -2.12 5.59
CA GLU A 214 21.15 -3.47 6.15
C GLU A 214 21.98 -4.56 5.44
N LEU A 215 22.28 -4.40 4.16
CA LEU A 215 23.08 -5.36 3.39
C LEU A 215 24.58 -5.28 3.67
N GLY A 216 25.08 -4.18 4.25
CA GLY A 216 26.49 -4.03 4.63
C GLY A 216 27.49 -4.25 3.49
N GLY A 217 27.09 -3.95 2.24
CA GLY A 217 27.93 -4.16 1.04
C GLY A 217 27.70 -5.49 0.31
N THR A 218 26.88 -6.40 0.85
CA THR A 218 26.45 -7.62 0.15
C THR A 218 25.57 -7.27 -1.04
N LYS A 219 25.82 -7.82 -2.24
CA LYS A 219 24.94 -7.55 -3.38
C LYS A 219 23.64 -8.34 -3.24
N PRO A 220 22.50 -7.80 -3.71
CA PRO A 220 21.22 -8.54 -3.66
C PRO A 220 21.24 -9.90 -4.37
N ALA A 221 22.13 -10.07 -5.36
CA ALA A 221 22.32 -11.33 -6.08
C ALA A 221 22.99 -12.42 -5.22
N ASP A 222 23.76 -12.02 -4.21
CA ASP A 222 24.55 -12.92 -3.35
C ASP A 222 23.74 -13.42 -2.13
N LEU A 223 22.52 -12.90 -1.94
CA LEU A 223 21.60 -13.34 -0.89
C LEU A 223 21.05 -14.74 -1.20
N ALA A 224 20.79 -15.52 -0.15
CA ALA A 224 20.14 -16.83 -0.23
C ALA A 224 18.80 -16.74 -0.98
N LEU A 225 18.43 -17.79 -1.71
CA LEU A 225 17.25 -17.76 -2.59
C LEU A 225 15.95 -17.42 -1.85
N ASP A 226 15.85 -17.88 -0.61
CA ASP A 226 14.73 -17.73 0.33
C ASP A 226 14.81 -16.46 1.19
N ASP A 227 15.87 -15.65 1.05
CA ASP A 227 16.01 -14.41 1.81
C ASP A 227 14.89 -13.42 1.40
N PRO A 228 14.03 -13.00 2.34
CA PRO A 228 12.89 -12.13 2.03
C PRO A 228 13.30 -10.77 1.46
N ARG A 229 14.52 -10.31 1.76
CA ARG A 229 15.05 -9.03 1.25
C ARG A 229 15.19 -9.05 -0.26
N ARG A 230 15.45 -10.20 -0.90
CA ARG A 230 15.54 -10.30 -2.37
C ARG A 230 14.24 -9.87 -3.04
N ILE A 231 13.11 -10.37 -2.52
CA ILE A 231 11.77 -10.04 -3.03
C ILE A 231 11.48 -8.56 -2.76
N THR A 232 11.80 -8.05 -1.57
CA THR A 232 11.61 -6.64 -1.23
C THR A 232 12.39 -5.72 -2.17
N ILE A 233 13.68 -6.00 -2.42
CA ILE A 233 14.53 -5.22 -3.32
C ILE A 233 14.02 -5.27 -4.75
N ALA A 234 13.60 -6.45 -5.25
CA ALA A 234 13.05 -6.60 -6.58
C ALA A 234 11.77 -5.75 -6.76
N LYS A 235 10.86 -5.78 -5.79
CA LYS A 235 9.63 -4.98 -5.79
C LYS A 235 9.92 -3.48 -5.79
N LEU A 236 10.78 -3.02 -4.87
CA LEU A 236 11.15 -1.60 -4.78
C LEU A 236 11.89 -1.12 -6.02
N GLY A 237 12.76 -1.95 -6.61
CA GLY A 237 13.44 -1.65 -7.86
C GLY A 237 12.47 -1.54 -9.04
N ALA A 238 11.47 -2.41 -9.12
CA ALA A 238 10.42 -2.33 -10.13
C ALA A 238 9.58 -1.05 -9.99
N GLU A 239 9.21 -0.68 -8.75
CA GLU A 239 8.54 0.58 -8.47
C GLU A 239 9.41 1.79 -8.81
N TRP A 240 10.68 1.79 -8.38
CA TRP A 240 11.62 2.87 -8.61
C TRP A 240 11.77 3.22 -10.09
N LYS A 241 11.80 2.21 -10.97
CA LYS A 241 11.86 2.38 -12.43
C LYS A 241 10.65 3.15 -12.98
N VAL A 242 9.44 2.86 -12.47
CA VAL A 242 8.21 3.57 -12.87
C VAL A 242 8.16 4.99 -12.35
N LEU A 243 8.82 5.27 -11.21
CA LEU A 243 8.88 6.58 -10.58
C LEU A 243 9.98 7.50 -11.14
N GLN A 244 10.84 7.00 -12.04
CA GLN A 244 11.85 7.85 -12.66
C GLN A 244 11.23 8.91 -13.57
N PRO A 245 11.82 10.11 -13.64
CA PRO A 245 11.45 11.08 -14.67
C PRO A 245 11.59 10.42 -16.04
N LYS A 246 10.56 10.50 -16.88
CA LYS A 246 10.71 10.09 -18.27
C LYS A 246 11.67 11.07 -18.94
N PRO A 247 12.66 10.59 -19.73
CA PRO A 247 13.49 11.50 -20.52
C PRO A 247 12.56 12.36 -21.39
N ALA A 248 12.84 13.66 -21.47
CA ALA A 248 12.10 14.54 -22.34
C ALA A 248 12.14 13.96 -23.76
N LYS A 249 11.00 13.75 -24.39
CA LYS A 249 10.99 13.42 -25.82
C LYS A 249 11.69 14.56 -26.52
N ALA A 250 12.79 14.27 -27.23
CA ALA A 250 13.36 15.21 -28.18
C ALA A 250 12.22 15.62 -29.12
N ALA A 251 11.95 16.93 -29.17
CA ALA A 251 10.94 17.53 -30.03
C ALA A 251 11.33 17.38 -31.50
#